data_AF-K9RUV3-F1
#
_entry.id   AF-K9RUV3-F1
#
_cell.length_a   1.000
_cell.length_b   1.000
_cell.length_c   1.000
_cell.angle_alpha   90.00
_cell.angle_beta   90.00
_cell.angle_gamma   90.00
#
_symmetry.space_group_name_H-M   'P 1'
#
loop_
_entity.id
_entity.type
_entity.pdbx_description
1 polymer ?
#
loop_
_entity_poly.entity_id
_entity_poly.type
_entity_poly.pdbx_seq_one_letter_code
_entity_poly.pdbx_strand_id
1 'polypeptide(L)' 'MSQIKVRPEVAQAYQSASVSQQEQIQVLLTLLLQQPQEENAQLLLHLMDYLSDQAGARGLTPELLAEILAEPDA' A
#
# COMPACT_ATOMS: atom_id res chain seq x y z
N MET A 1 17.27 8.58 -17.42
CA MET A 1 16.21 7.74 -16.83
C MET A 1 16.63 7.37 -15.42
N SER A 2 15.86 7.77 -14.42
CA SER A 2 16.11 7.35 -13.04
C SER A 2 15.44 6.00 -12.83
N GLN A 3 16.20 4.98 -12.46
CA GLN A 3 15.68 3.64 -12.17
C GLN A 3 15.74 3.39 -10.67
N ILE A 4 14.61 3.01 -10.08
CA ILE A 4 14.56 2.56 -8.68
C ILE A 4 14.86 1.07 -8.67
N LYS A 5 15.89 0.67 -7.92
CA LYS A 5 16.24 -0.74 -7.78
C LYS A 5 15.30 -1.39 -6.78
N VAL A 6 14.42 -2.25 -7.28
CA VAL A 6 13.53 -3.10 -6.48
C VAL A 6 13.81 -4.57 -6.78
N ARG A 7 13.34 -5.46 -5.92
CA ARG A 7 13.45 -6.89 -6.18
C ARG A 7 12.61 -7.28 -7.42
N PRO A 8 13.01 -8.30 -8.22
CA PRO A 8 12.31 -8.68 -9.45
C PRO A 8 10.82 -8.96 -9.26
N GLU A 9 10.43 -9.62 -8.16
CA GLU A 9 9.02 -9.92 -7.87
C GLU A 9 8.17 -8.66 -7.73
N VAL A 10 8.73 -7.61 -7.11
CA VAL A 10 8.06 -6.32 -6.91
C VAL A 10 7.89 -5.58 -8.24
N ALA A 11 8.92 -5.60 -9.09
CA ALA A 11 8.84 -5.02 -10.42
C ALA A 11 7.76 -5.71 -11.26
N GLN A 12 7.67 -7.04 -11.17
CA GLN A 12 6.69 -7.81 -11.90
C GLN A 12 5.27 -7.57 -11.38
N ALA A 13 5.07 -7.52 -10.06
CA ALA A 13 3.79 -7.19 -9.45
C ALA A 13 3.29 -5.80 -9.89
N TYR A 14 4.19 -4.80 -9.89
CA TYR A 14 3.88 -3.45 -10.37
C TYR A 14 3.47 -3.45 -11.85
N GLN A 15 4.24 -4.12 -12.71
CA GLN A 15 3.97 -4.20 -14.15
C GLN A 15 2.67 -4.95 -14.47
N SER A 16 2.31 -5.95 -13.66
CA SER A 16 1.05 -6.69 -13.81
C SER A 16 -0.18 -5.98 -13.24
N ALA A 17 0.01 -4.94 -12.43
CA ALA A 17 -1.09 -4.19 -11.85
C ALA A 17 -1.85 -3.39 -12.90
N SER A 18 -3.12 -3.10 -12.64
CA SER A 18 -3.91 -2.21 -13.49
C SER A 18 -3.31 -0.80 -13.51
N VAL A 19 -3.62 -0.02 -14.56
CA VAL A 19 -3.15 1.37 -14.69
C VAL A 19 -3.49 2.22 -13.46
N SER A 20 -4.71 2.08 -12.94
CA SER A 20 -5.13 2.81 -11.73
C SER A 20 -4.33 2.41 -10.49
N GLN A 21 -4.00 1.13 -10.32
CA GLN A 21 -3.15 0.67 -9.23
C GLN A 21 -1.71 1.18 -9.39
N GLN A 22 -1.16 1.19 -10.61
CA GLN A 22 0.17 1.72 -10.89
C GLN A 22 0.27 3.22 -10.56
N GLU A 23 -0.77 4.00 -10.88
CA GLU A 23 -0.86 5.42 -10.52
C GLU A 23 -0.90 5.63 -9.00
N GLN A 24 -1.72 4.86 -8.28
CA GLN A 24 -1.78 4.92 -6.81
C GLN A 24 -0.41 4.63 -6.19
N ILE A 25 0.28 3.58 -6.67
CA ILE A 25 1.62 3.22 -6.21
C ILE A 25 2.62 4.34 -6.49
N GLN A 26 2.57 5.01 -7.66
CA GLN A 26 3.46 6.13 -7.98
C GLN A 26 3.25 7.33 -7.04
N VAL A 27 2.00 7.66 -6.71
CA VAL A 27 1.69 8.72 -5.75
C VAL A 27 2.31 8.40 -4.39
N LEU A 28 2.12 7.16 -3.92
CA LEU A 28 2.66 6.66 -2.67
C LEU A 28 4.20 6.73 -2.63
N LEU A 29 4.85 6.30 -3.70
CA LEU A 29 6.31 6.34 -3.83
C LEU A 29 6.85 7.77 -3.85
N THR A 30 6.14 8.68 -4.51
CA THR A 30 6.51 10.10 -4.58
C THR A 30 6.44 10.75 -3.20
N LEU A 31 5.37 10.48 -2.45
CA LEU A 31 5.22 10.98 -1.08
C LEU A 31 6.32 10.45 -0.16
N LEU A 32 6.65 9.16 -0.25
CA LEU A 32 7.70 8.55 0.58
C LEU A 32 9.11 9.05 0.25
N LEU A 33 9.40 9.34 -1.03
CA LEU A 33 10.74 9.73 -1.48
C LEU A 33 11.01 11.24 -1.39
N GLN A 34 9.96 12.06 -1.34
CA GLN A 34 10.10 13.52 -1.25
C GLN A 34 10.19 14.06 0.19
N GLN A 35 10.02 13.20 1.21
CA GLN A 35 9.97 13.62 2.61
C GLN A 35 11.32 13.45 3.33
N PRO A 36 11.66 14.32 4.29
CA PRO A 36 12.87 14.18 5.11
C PRO A 36 12.83 12.86 5.89
N GLN A 37 13.97 12.16 5.96
CA GLN A 37 14.06 10.79 6.52
C GLN A 37 13.51 10.63 7.95
N GLU A 38 13.42 11.71 8.73
CA GLU A 38 12.90 11.69 10.11
C GLU A 38 11.36 11.63 10.19
N GLU A 39 10.63 11.98 9.12
CA GLU A 39 9.15 12.02 9.09
C GLU A 39 8.51 10.78 8.45
N ASN A 40 9.30 9.91 7.82
CA ASN A 40 8.80 8.77 7.04
C ASN A 40 8.03 7.72 7.86
N ALA A 41 8.42 7.49 9.11
CA ALA A 41 7.72 6.53 9.97
C ALA A 41 6.33 7.05 10.38
N GLN A 42 6.20 8.35 10.64
CA GLN A 42 4.93 8.96 11.01
C GLN A 42 3.97 9.03 9.82
N LEU A 43 4.51 9.28 8.62
CA LEU A 43 3.71 9.32 7.39
C LEU A 43 3.19 7.94 7.00
N LEU A 44 4.00 6.89 7.13
CA LEU A 44 3.53 5.51 6.92
C LEU A 44 2.41 5.15 7.89
N LEU A 45 2.56 5.50 9.17
CA LEU A 45 1.50 5.28 10.17
C LEU A 45 0.22 6.03 9.80
N HIS A 46 0.30 7.30 9.43
CA HIS A 46 -0.86 8.08 8.98
C HIS A 46 -1.53 7.50 7.73
N LEU A 47 -0.73 7.00 6.78
CA LEU A 47 -1.27 6.39 5.58
C LEU A 47 -1.98 5.07 5.90
N MET A 48 -1.41 4.25 6.78
CA MET A 48 -2.03 3.00 7.22
C MET A 48 -3.32 3.26 8.01
N ASP A 49 -3.35 4.29 8.85
CA ASP A 49 -4.56 4.74 9.55
C ASP A 49 -5.64 5.16 8.54
N TYR A 50 -5.28 6.01 7.57
CA TYR A 50 -6.21 6.45 6.52
C TYR A 50 -6.79 5.29 5.71
N LEU A 51 -5.94 4.32 5.32
CA LEU A 51 -6.40 3.14 4.58
C LEU A 51 -7.30 2.24 5.44
N SER A 52 -6.99 2.13 6.74
CA SER A 52 -7.82 1.38 7.70
C SER A 52 -9.19 2.04 7.89
N ASP A 53 -9.23 3.37 8.00
CA ASP A 53 -10.49 4.12 8.08
C ASP A 53 -11.34 3.97 6.82
N GLN A 54 -10.72 4.03 5.64
CA GLN A 54 -11.43 3.79 4.37
C GLN A 54 -11.95 2.36 4.26
N ALA A 55 -11.18 1.38 4.72
CA ALA A 55 -11.59 -0.02 4.74
C ALA A 55 -12.80 -0.20 5.68
N GLY A 56 -12.74 0.35 6.89
CA GLY A 56 -13.85 0.35 7.85
C GLY A 56 -15.11 1.04 7.31
N ALA A 57 -14.97 2.20 6.67
CA ALA A 57 -16.09 2.91 6.03
C ALA A 57 -16.76 2.11 4.89
N ARG A 58 -16.02 1.16 4.29
CA ARG A 58 -16.52 0.23 3.27
C ARG A 58 -17.02 -1.10 3.88
N GLY A 59 -17.08 -1.19 5.20
CA GLY A 59 -17.58 -2.36 5.92
C GLY A 59 -16.52 -3.44 6.20
N LEU A 60 -15.26 -3.22 5.84
CA LEU A 60 -14.17 -4.12 6.23
C LEU A 60 -13.73 -3.76 7.66
N THR A 61 -14.48 -4.27 8.65
CA THR A 61 -14.14 -4.09 10.06
C THR A 61 -12.98 -5.01 10.46
N PRO A 62 -12.27 -4.73 11.57
CA PRO A 62 -11.18 -5.57 12.04
C PRO A 62 -11.58 -7.04 12.25
N GLU A 63 -12.81 -7.28 12.69
CA GLU A 63 -13.37 -8.62 12.90
C GLU A 63 -13.57 -9.34 11.57
N LEU A 64 -14.14 -8.65 10.58
CA LEU A 64 -14.38 -9.18 9.24
C LEU A 64 -13.07 -9.46 8.49
N LEU A 65 -12.07 -8.59 8.66
CA LEU A 65 -10.71 -8.82 8.16
C LEU A 65 -10.10 -10.07 8.83
N ALA A 66 -10.27 -10.25 10.14
CA ALA A 66 -9.76 -11.43 10.84
C ALA A 66 -10.43 -12.72 10.37
N GLU A 67 -11.73 -12.69 10.05
CA GLU A 67 -12.46 -13.82 9.47
C GLU A 67 -11.91 -14.20 8.08
N ILE A 68 -11.70 -13.21 7.19
CA ILE A 68 -11.13 -13.42 5.86
C ILE A 68 -9.71 -14.00 5.94
N LEU A 69 -8.90 -13.54 6.89
CA LEU A 69 -7.52 -14.02 7.09
C LEU A 69 -7.46 -15.40 7.78
N ALA A 70 -8.53 -15.80 8.47
CA ALA A 70 -8.65 -17.08 9.15
C ALA A 70 -9.21 -18.18 8.24
N GLU A 71 -9.81 -17.84 7.10
CA GLU A 71 -10.17 -18.81 6.07
C GLU A 71 -8.88 -19.42 5.48
N PRO A 72 -8.61 -20.72 5.68
CA PRO A 72 -7.58 -21.40 4.91
C PRO A 72 -8.06 -21.46 3.46
N ASP A 73 -7.20 -21.03 2.53
CA ASP A 73 -7.45 -21.06 1.08
C ASP A 73 -8.25 -22.32 0.68
N ALA A 74 -9.47 -22.14 0.15
CA ALA A 74 -10.27 -23.18 -0.48
C ALA A 74 -9.99 -23.26 -1.99
#